data_AF-A0A179F2D2-F1
#
_entry.id   AF-A0A179F2D2-F1
#
_cell.length_a   1.000
_cell.length_b   1.000
_cell.length_c   1.000
_cell.angle_alpha   90.00
_cell.angle_beta   90.00
_cell.angle_gamma   90.00
#
_symmetry.space_group_name_H-M   'P 1'
#
loop_
_entity.id
_entity.type
_entity.pdbx_description
1 polymer ?
#
loop_
_entity_poly.entity_id
_entity_poly.type
_entity_poly.pdbx_seq_one_letter_code
_entity_poly.pdbx_strand_id
1 'polypeptide(L)'
;MSARSEHELLTDSAKASISWRVRSGFYSSDEIVESLVDVVSHEQSISNHEAKRRIRAVTAAEWSAHLQRQQSWPPGPTISDRLAKAFEILERRHGIIAKMNFTCCQSCGISEIGQDVDDDDTYGYVFFHEQDTEAAVDGMGLSLAFGSFTKSKRKSELIADKIIKSLRRAGLRANWEGDVGKRIMVECDEWRKRFREDEDMEDIADDDFDTDSVSDDNESSPEPDTQSDLTLDGEG
;
A
#
# COMPACT_ATOMS: atom_id res chain seq x y z
N MET A 1 13.51 6.76 38.67
CA MET A 1 13.32 5.42 38.07
C MET A 1 12.16 5.52 37.11
N SER A 2 12.41 5.06 35.88
CA SER A 2 11.80 5.54 34.64
C SER A 2 10.34 5.12 34.46
N ALA A 3 9.41 6.06 34.62
CA ALA A 3 8.00 5.92 34.21
C ALA A 3 7.74 6.56 32.83
N ARG A 4 8.79 6.76 32.02
CA ARG A 4 8.68 7.27 30.64
C ARG A 4 8.53 6.16 29.58
N SER A 5 8.46 4.89 29.97
CA SER A 5 8.86 3.81 29.06
C SER A 5 7.72 3.05 28.34
N GLU A 6 6.48 3.04 28.83
CA GLU A 6 5.43 2.18 28.24
C GLU A 6 4.45 2.94 27.35
N HIS A 7 4.17 4.21 27.66
CA HIS A 7 3.25 5.04 26.87
C HIS A 7 3.89 5.69 25.64
N GLU A 8 5.17 5.43 25.34
CA GLU A 8 5.91 6.01 24.20
C GLU A 8 6.10 5.00 23.06
N LEU A 9 5.85 3.71 23.32
CA LEU A 9 6.05 2.62 22.37
C LEU A 9 4.74 2.21 21.71
N LEU A 10 4.80 1.88 20.41
CA LEU A 10 3.66 1.28 19.72
C LEU A 10 3.31 -0.10 20.29
N THR A 11 2.02 -0.44 20.23
CA THR A 11 1.52 -1.79 20.53
C THR A 11 2.18 -2.83 19.61
N ASP A 12 2.26 -4.08 20.07
CA ASP A 12 2.82 -5.16 19.25
C ASP A 12 2.00 -5.40 17.98
N SER A 13 0.67 -5.20 18.04
CA SER A 13 -0.21 -5.24 16.87
C SER A 13 0.15 -4.17 15.83
N ALA A 14 0.38 -2.93 16.27
CA ALA A 14 0.80 -1.86 15.38
C ALA A 14 2.19 -2.13 14.78
N LYS A 15 3.14 -2.63 15.58
CA LYS A 15 4.48 -3.01 15.08
C LYS A 15 4.40 -4.15 14.05
N ALA A 16 3.59 -5.18 14.30
CA ALA A 16 3.38 -6.27 13.35
C ALA A 16 2.75 -5.75 12.04
N SER A 17 1.76 -4.85 12.16
CA SER A 17 1.11 -4.19 11.03
C SER A 17 2.07 -3.37 10.16
N ILE A 18 3.02 -2.67 10.79
CA ILE A 18 4.09 -1.95 10.08
C ILE A 18 5.03 -2.96 9.42
N SER A 19 5.52 -3.93 10.18
CA SER A 19 6.55 -4.87 9.71
C SER A 19 6.10 -5.64 8.47
N TRP A 20 4.87 -6.18 8.45
CA TRP A 20 4.42 -6.92 7.28
C TRP A 20 4.20 -6.00 6.08
N ARG A 21 3.69 -4.77 6.26
CA ARG A 21 3.49 -3.80 5.16
C ARG A 21 4.82 -3.39 4.53
N VAL A 22 5.83 -3.07 5.34
CA VAL A 22 7.19 -2.80 4.86
C VAL A 22 7.74 -4.03 4.15
N ARG A 23 7.59 -5.23 4.73
CA ARG A 23 8.09 -6.48 4.13
C ARG A 23 7.35 -6.90 2.87
N SER A 24 6.10 -6.47 2.71
CA SER A 24 5.29 -6.75 1.54
C SER A 24 5.88 -6.11 0.29
N GLY A 25 6.46 -4.91 0.43
CA GLY A 25 6.99 -4.08 -0.65
C GLY A 25 5.91 -3.38 -1.50
N PHE A 26 4.65 -3.34 -1.06
CA PHE A 26 3.55 -2.73 -1.82
C PHE A 26 3.17 -1.31 -1.39
N TYR A 27 3.74 -0.82 -0.29
CA TYR A 27 3.36 0.47 0.29
C TYR A 27 4.57 1.38 0.41
N SER A 28 4.37 2.66 0.16
CA SER A 28 5.33 3.69 0.55
C SER A 28 5.34 3.88 2.07
N SER A 29 6.37 4.55 2.58
CA SER A 29 6.44 4.89 4.01
C SER A 29 5.21 5.70 4.45
N ASP A 30 4.76 6.65 3.63
CA ASP A 30 3.62 7.51 3.95
C ASP A 30 2.30 6.77 3.92
N GLU A 31 2.08 5.87 2.96
CA GLU A 31 0.88 5.01 2.95
C GLU A 31 0.78 4.17 4.23
N ILE A 32 1.91 3.65 4.73
CA ILE A 32 1.94 2.90 5.99
C ILE A 32 1.55 3.81 7.16
N VAL A 33 2.10 5.03 7.22
CA VAL A 33 1.81 6.00 8.29
C VAL A 33 0.34 6.40 8.29
N GLU A 34 -0.19 6.81 7.14
CA GLU A 34 -1.58 7.23 7.01
C GLU A 34 -2.56 6.08 7.25
N SER A 35 -2.24 4.85 6.83
CA SER A 35 -3.12 3.70 7.05
C SER A 35 -3.29 3.30 8.53
N LEU A 36 -2.34 3.69 9.40
CA LEU A 36 -2.29 3.27 10.80
C LEU A 36 -2.56 4.40 11.79
N VAL A 37 -2.52 5.67 11.35
CA VAL A 37 -2.65 6.83 12.26
C VAL A 37 -3.91 6.78 13.10
N ASP A 38 -5.07 6.52 12.47
CA ASP A 38 -6.36 6.51 13.17
C ASP A 38 -6.45 5.33 14.13
N VAL A 39 -6.00 4.14 13.72
CA VAL A 39 -6.00 2.95 14.59
C VAL A 39 -5.15 3.20 15.84
N VAL A 40 -3.92 3.69 15.64
CA VAL A 40 -2.97 3.93 16.72
C VAL A 40 -3.43 5.07 17.64
N SER A 41 -3.94 6.17 17.08
CA SER A 41 -4.41 7.31 17.86
C SER A 41 -5.60 6.94 18.74
N HIS A 42 -6.56 6.19 18.20
CA HIS A 42 -7.72 5.69 18.94
C HIS A 42 -7.34 4.64 20.00
N GLU A 43 -6.56 3.62 19.64
CA GLU A 43 -6.18 2.54 20.57
C GLU A 43 -5.37 3.03 21.76
N GLN A 44 -4.41 3.93 21.52
CA GLN A 44 -3.52 4.44 22.56
C GLN A 44 -3.98 5.76 23.18
N SER A 45 -5.12 6.31 22.72
CA SER A 45 -5.65 7.60 23.17
C SER A 45 -4.62 8.74 23.09
N ILE A 46 -3.95 8.84 21.94
CA ILE A 46 -2.94 9.87 21.63
C ILE A 46 -3.38 10.74 20.46
N SER A 47 -2.75 11.90 20.26
CA SER A 47 -3.06 12.74 19.10
C SER A 47 -2.59 12.08 17.79
N ASN A 48 -3.22 12.43 16.66
CA ASN A 48 -2.78 11.97 15.35
C ASN A 48 -1.32 12.35 15.07
N HIS A 49 -0.89 13.55 15.50
CA HIS A 49 0.51 13.98 15.37
C HIS A 49 1.47 13.06 16.14
N GLU A 50 1.14 12.70 17.38
CA GLU A 50 1.90 11.75 18.18
C GLU A 50 1.94 10.36 17.54
N ALA A 51 0.80 9.87 17.06
CA ALA A 51 0.68 8.60 16.35
C ALA A 51 1.56 8.57 15.09
N LYS A 52 1.48 9.59 14.24
CA LYS A 52 2.32 9.72 13.03
C LYS A 52 3.80 9.69 13.37
N ARG A 53 4.24 10.46 14.38
CA ARG A 53 5.64 10.48 14.81
C ARG A 53 6.15 9.10 15.22
N ARG A 54 5.35 8.35 16.00
CA ARG A 54 5.71 7.00 16.46
C ARG A 54 5.70 5.98 15.32
N ILE A 55 4.70 6.02 14.45
CA ILE A 55 4.60 5.13 13.29
C ILE A 55 5.79 5.37 12.37
N ARG A 56 6.09 6.63 12.01
CA ARG A 56 7.27 7.00 11.18
C ARG A 56 8.57 6.45 11.75
N ALA A 57 8.80 6.58 13.06
CA ALA A 57 10.01 6.08 13.69
C ALA A 57 10.17 4.55 13.55
N VAL A 58 9.09 3.80 13.75
CA VAL A 58 9.11 2.32 13.60
C VAL A 58 9.18 1.91 12.13
N THR A 59 8.45 2.58 11.25
CA THR A 59 8.51 2.37 9.80
C THR A 59 9.92 2.59 9.27
N ALA A 60 10.59 3.68 9.64
CA ALA A 60 11.96 3.96 9.20
C ALA A 60 12.96 2.87 9.64
N ALA A 61 12.81 2.35 10.87
CA ALA A 61 13.63 1.26 11.37
C ALA A 61 13.41 -0.05 10.59
N GLU A 62 12.14 -0.45 10.40
CA GLU A 62 11.78 -1.64 9.61
C GLU A 62 12.21 -1.49 8.14
N TRP A 63 12.11 -0.28 7.58
CA TRP A 63 12.51 0.05 6.21
C TRP A 63 14.00 -0.13 6.00
N SER A 64 14.82 0.43 6.90
CA SER A 64 16.27 0.25 6.89
C SER A 64 16.65 -1.23 7.03
N ALA A 65 15.98 -1.96 7.94
CA ALA A 65 16.18 -3.40 8.08
C ALA A 65 15.78 -4.18 6.81
N HIS A 66 14.72 -3.76 6.11
CA HIS A 66 14.31 -4.35 4.85
C HIS A 66 15.35 -4.11 3.75
N LEU A 67 15.84 -2.88 3.59
CA LEU A 67 16.90 -2.54 2.64
C LEU A 67 18.18 -3.36 2.90
N GLN A 68 18.58 -3.52 4.15
CA GLN A 68 19.72 -4.37 4.52
C GLN A 68 19.47 -5.84 4.15
N ARG A 69 18.27 -6.38 4.41
CA ARG A 69 17.89 -7.73 3.96
C ARG A 69 18.00 -7.86 2.44
N GLN A 70 17.52 -6.88 1.67
CA GLN A 70 17.58 -6.90 0.21
C GLN A 70 19.01 -7.02 -0.36
N GLN A 71 20.00 -6.43 0.31
CA GLN A 71 21.41 -6.51 -0.10
C GLN A 71 21.98 -7.92 0.00
N SER A 72 21.43 -8.74 0.90
CA SER A 72 21.83 -10.15 1.06
C SER A 72 21.11 -11.12 0.12
N TRP A 73 20.09 -10.66 -0.61
CA TRP A 73 19.31 -11.54 -1.47
C TRP A 73 20.11 -12.00 -2.69
N PRO A 74 19.99 -13.28 -3.09
CA PRO A 74 20.63 -13.77 -4.30
C PRO A 74 20.30 -12.93 -5.54
N PRO A 75 21.22 -12.85 -6.51
CA PRO A 75 20.93 -12.21 -7.79
C PRO A 75 19.83 -12.97 -8.55
N GLY A 76 19.01 -12.23 -9.29
CA GLY A 76 17.95 -12.78 -10.14
C GLY A 76 16.52 -12.56 -9.60
N PRO A 77 15.50 -13.12 -10.29
CA PRO A 77 14.09 -12.84 -10.00
C PRO A 77 13.62 -13.45 -8.68
N THR A 78 13.05 -12.60 -7.83
CA THR A 78 12.35 -12.96 -6.59
C THR A 78 11.01 -13.64 -6.87
N ILE A 79 10.34 -14.14 -5.81
CA ILE A 79 8.98 -14.66 -5.93
C ILE A 79 8.00 -13.57 -6.42
N SER A 80 8.16 -12.33 -5.94
CA SER A 80 7.33 -11.21 -6.37
C SER A 80 7.52 -10.89 -7.86
N ASP A 81 8.77 -10.92 -8.35
CA ASP A 81 9.07 -10.69 -9.78
C ASP A 81 8.44 -11.77 -10.68
N ARG A 82 8.49 -13.02 -10.24
CA ARG A 82 7.88 -14.16 -10.94
C ARG A 82 6.36 -14.08 -10.94
N LEU A 83 5.76 -13.67 -9.83
CA LEU A 83 4.31 -13.43 -9.72
C LEU A 83 3.88 -12.31 -10.67
N ALA A 84 4.55 -11.16 -10.61
CA ALA A 84 4.29 -10.03 -11.51
C ALA A 84 4.38 -10.47 -12.97
N LYS A 85 5.39 -11.27 -13.33
CA LYS A 85 5.52 -11.79 -14.69
C LYS A 85 4.38 -12.73 -15.09
N ALA A 86 3.97 -13.62 -14.19
CA ALA A 86 2.86 -14.54 -14.44
C ALA A 86 1.53 -13.78 -14.61
N PHE A 87 1.30 -12.76 -13.79
CA PHE A 87 0.09 -11.92 -13.82
C PHE A 87 0.03 -11.11 -15.11
N GLU A 88 1.13 -10.48 -15.52
CA GLU A 88 1.25 -9.78 -16.81
C GLU A 88 0.92 -10.70 -18.00
N ILE A 89 1.37 -11.96 -17.97
CA ILE A 89 1.08 -12.96 -19.01
C ILE A 89 -0.41 -13.33 -19.04
N LEU A 90 -1.04 -13.46 -17.87
CA LEU A 90 -2.46 -13.78 -17.76
C LEU A 90 -3.33 -12.67 -18.35
N GLU A 91 -3.00 -11.41 -18.06
CA GLU A 91 -3.70 -10.27 -18.64
C GLU A 91 -3.49 -10.23 -20.15
N ARG A 92 -2.24 -10.16 -20.61
CA ARG A 92 -1.90 -9.92 -22.02
C ARG A 92 -2.28 -11.06 -22.97
N ARG A 93 -2.23 -12.31 -22.52
CA ARG A 93 -2.43 -13.48 -23.40
C ARG A 93 -3.72 -14.22 -23.19
N HIS A 94 -4.37 -14.05 -22.04
CA HIS A 94 -5.51 -14.86 -21.67
C HIS A 94 -6.76 -14.04 -21.37
N GLY A 95 -6.68 -12.70 -21.36
CA GLY A 95 -7.79 -11.83 -21.00
C GLY A 95 -8.29 -12.14 -19.59
N ILE A 96 -7.36 -12.41 -18.67
CA ILE A 96 -7.67 -12.67 -17.25
C ILE A 96 -7.12 -11.50 -16.46
N ILE A 97 -7.98 -10.73 -15.80
CA ILE A 97 -7.58 -9.62 -14.94
C ILE A 97 -6.76 -10.17 -13.77
N ALA A 98 -5.58 -9.62 -13.53
CA ALA A 98 -4.64 -10.14 -12.55
C ALA A 98 -4.17 -9.03 -11.60
N LYS A 99 -4.70 -8.99 -10.37
CA LYS A 99 -4.38 -7.93 -9.40
C LYS A 99 -3.57 -8.45 -8.21
N MET A 100 -2.48 -7.77 -7.88
CA MET A 100 -1.59 -8.11 -6.77
C MET A 100 -1.89 -7.20 -5.57
N ASN A 101 -1.87 -7.74 -4.36
CA ASN A 101 -2.15 -7.01 -3.11
C ASN A 101 -3.41 -6.13 -3.20
N PHE A 102 -4.47 -6.71 -3.74
CA PHE A 102 -5.67 -5.98 -4.15
C PHE A 102 -6.75 -6.04 -3.07
N THR A 103 -7.10 -4.86 -2.52
CA THR A 103 -8.07 -4.67 -1.43
C THR A 103 -7.66 -5.36 -0.12
N CYS A 104 -8.33 -5.01 0.98
CA CYS A 104 -7.98 -5.54 2.30
C CYS A 104 -8.30 -7.04 2.47
N CYS A 105 -9.33 -7.56 1.79
CA CYS A 105 -9.81 -8.94 2.00
C CYS A 105 -10.55 -9.51 0.79
N GLN A 106 -10.82 -10.81 0.81
CA GLN A 106 -11.47 -11.51 -0.31
C GLN A 106 -12.83 -10.92 -0.69
N SER A 107 -13.68 -10.55 0.27
CA SER A 107 -15.02 -10.04 -0.04
C SER A 107 -14.97 -8.69 -0.77
N CYS A 108 -14.07 -7.79 -0.38
CA CYS A 108 -13.83 -6.54 -1.08
C CYS A 108 -13.31 -6.81 -2.49
N GLY A 109 -12.29 -7.67 -2.62
CA GLY A 109 -11.72 -8.03 -3.91
C GLY A 109 -12.76 -8.59 -4.88
N ILE A 110 -13.64 -9.49 -4.45
CA ILE A 110 -14.72 -10.03 -5.29
C ILE A 110 -15.71 -8.95 -5.72
N SER A 111 -15.99 -7.97 -4.85
CA SER A 111 -16.90 -6.87 -5.14
C SER A 111 -16.32 -5.87 -6.15
N GLU A 112 -15.00 -5.71 -6.18
CA GLU A 112 -14.32 -4.65 -6.94
C GLU A 112 -13.67 -5.15 -8.24
N ILE A 113 -13.20 -6.40 -8.31
CA ILE A 113 -12.38 -6.93 -9.41
C ILE A 113 -13.04 -6.87 -10.81
N GLY A 114 -14.36 -6.66 -10.87
CA GLY A 114 -15.15 -6.59 -12.09
C GLY A 114 -15.82 -5.25 -12.37
N GLN A 115 -15.60 -4.21 -11.56
CA GLN A 115 -16.33 -2.95 -11.69
C GLN A 115 -15.97 -2.17 -12.96
N ASP A 116 -14.73 -2.30 -13.43
CA ASP A 116 -14.22 -1.56 -14.60
C ASP A 116 -14.18 -2.41 -15.89
N VAL A 117 -14.93 -3.52 -15.93
CA VAL A 117 -14.86 -4.49 -17.03
C VAL A 117 -16.05 -4.34 -17.96
N ASP A 118 -15.76 -3.94 -19.21
CA ASP A 118 -16.72 -4.12 -20.30
C ASP A 118 -16.81 -5.61 -20.66
N ASP A 119 -18.03 -6.15 -20.60
CA ASP A 119 -18.37 -7.59 -20.47
C ASP A 119 -17.77 -8.55 -21.54
N ASP A 120 -17.21 -8.05 -22.65
CA ASP A 120 -16.83 -8.88 -23.81
C ASP A 120 -15.35 -9.25 -23.92
N ASP A 121 -14.42 -8.54 -23.26
CA ASP A 121 -12.97 -8.76 -23.46
C ASP A 121 -12.29 -9.62 -22.37
N THR A 122 -12.94 -9.81 -21.22
CA THR A 122 -12.32 -10.48 -20.06
C THR A 122 -12.98 -11.82 -19.73
N TYR A 123 -12.21 -12.91 -19.77
CA TYR A 123 -12.70 -14.26 -19.51
C TYR A 123 -12.82 -14.59 -18.02
N GLY A 124 -12.11 -13.86 -17.14
CA GLY A 124 -12.15 -14.02 -15.70
C GLY A 124 -11.09 -13.23 -14.97
N TYR A 125 -10.84 -13.58 -13.71
CA TYR A 125 -9.91 -12.88 -12.84
C TYR A 125 -9.05 -13.81 -12.00
N VAL A 126 -7.93 -13.27 -11.52
CA VAL A 126 -7.11 -13.81 -10.44
C VAL A 126 -6.62 -12.65 -9.57
N PHE A 127 -6.61 -12.81 -8.25
CA PHE A 127 -6.00 -11.84 -7.36
C PHE A 127 -5.55 -12.47 -6.05
N PHE A 128 -4.72 -11.74 -5.30
CA PHE A 128 -4.52 -11.94 -3.87
C PHE A 128 -4.67 -10.58 -3.17
N HIS A 129 -5.13 -10.59 -1.93
CA HIS A 129 -5.42 -9.39 -1.15
C HIS A 129 -4.39 -9.18 -0.04
N GLU A 130 -4.52 -8.08 0.71
CA GLU A 130 -3.57 -7.71 1.77
C GLU A 130 -3.34 -8.83 2.80
N GLN A 131 -4.40 -9.46 3.30
CA GLN A 131 -4.27 -10.57 4.25
C GLN A 131 -3.55 -11.80 3.67
N ASP A 132 -3.62 -12.04 2.35
CA ASP A 132 -2.86 -13.11 1.71
C ASP A 132 -1.38 -12.74 1.64
N THR A 133 -1.08 -11.45 1.40
CA THR A 133 0.29 -10.92 1.39
C THR A 133 0.91 -10.98 2.78
N GLU A 134 0.18 -10.57 3.82
CA GLU A 134 0.60 -10.69 5.22
C GLU A 134 0.95 -12.15 5.55
N ALA A 135 0.06 -13.09 5.20
CA ALA A 135 0.31 -14.51 5.38
C ALA A 135 1.55 -15.01 4.64
N ALA A 136 1.75 -14.56 3.40
CA ALA A 136 2.93 -14.93 2.60
C ALA A 136 4.23 -14.36 3.18
N VAL A 137 4.19 -13.12 3.71
CA VAL A 137 5.30 -12.48 4.42
C VAL A 137 5.69 -13.29 5.66
N ASP A 138 4.72 -13.89 6.35
CA ASP A 138 4.96 -14.75 7.51
C ASP A 138 5.26 -16.21 7.15
N GLY A 139 5.45 -16.52 5.86
CA GLY A 139 5.86 -17.84 5.40
C GLY A 139 4.73 -18.88 5.35
N MET A 140 3.47 -18.45 5.39
CA MET A 140 2.29 -19.34 5.32
C MET A 140 1.88 -19.68 3.88
N GLY A 141 2.63 -19.23 2.87
CA GLY A 141 2.27 -19.36 1.47
C GLY A 141 1.33 -18.24 0.98
N LEU A 142 1.05 -18.22 -0.32
CA LEU A 142 0.19 -17.21 -0.94
C LEU A 142 -1.06 -17.85 -1.54
N SER A 143 -2.24 -17.36 -1.14
CA SER A 143 -3.53 -17.83 -1.64
C SER A 143 -4.05 -16.94 -2.76
N LEU A 144 -4.36 -17.51 -3.93
CA LEU A 144 -4.93 -16.77 -5.05
C LEU A 144 -6.43 -17.04 -5.19
N ALA A 145 -7.23 -15.99 -5.17
CA ALA A 145 -8.64 -16.02 -5.56
C ALA A 145 -8.72 -15.98 -7.07
N PHE A 146 -9.67 -16.70 -7.65
CA PHE A 146 -9.89 -16.69 -9.09
C PHE A 146 -11.35 -17.02 -9.40
N GLY A 147 -11.77 -16.69 -10.61
CA GLY A 147 -13.11 -17.04 -11.08
C GLY A 147 -13.42 -16.47 -12.45
N SER A 148 -14.57 -16.86 -12.97
CA SER A 148 -15.15 -16.29 -14.18
C SER A 148 -16.27 -15.30 -13.82
N PHE A 149 -16.33 -14.17 -14.54
CA PHE A 149 -17.41 -13.19 -14.38
C PHE A 149 -18.79 -13.76 -14.70
N THR A 150 -18.87 -14.74 -15.62
CA THR A 150 -20.14 -15.40 -15.94
C THR A 150 -20.54 -16.49 -14.93
N LYS A 151 -19.83 -16.63 -13.80
CA LYS A 151 -20.07 -17.61 -12.72
C LYS A 151 -20.14 -19.09 -13.18
N SER A 152 -19.58 -19.39 -14.35
CA SER A 152 -19.59 -20.74 -14.91
C SER A 152 -18.46 -21.57 -14.31
N LYS A 153 -18.79 -22.66 -13.62
CA LYS A 153 -17.82 -23.60 -13.05
C LYS A 153 -16.79 -24.08 -14.08
N ARG A 154 -17.26 -24.50 -15.26
CA ARG A 154 -16.38 -24.96 -16.37
C ARG A 154 -15.41 -23.86 -16.82
N LYS A 155 -15.86 -22.60 -16.88
CA LYS A 155 -14.95 -21.49 -17.22
C LYS A 155 -13.94 -21.24 -16.11
N SER A 156 -14.37 -21.26 -14.85
CA SER A 156 -13.47 -21.13 -13.69
C SER A 156 -12.40 -22.23 -13.67
N GLU A 157 -12.73 -23.47 -14.01
CA GLU A 157 -11.75 -24.56 -14.14
C GLU A 157 -10.72 -24.29 -15.26
N LEU A 158 -11.17 -23.79 -16.41
CA LEU A 158 -10.27 -23.40 -17.51
C LEU A 158 -9.36 -22.22 -17.13
N ILE A 159 -9.87 -21.28 -16.35
CA ILE A 159 -9.10 -20.15 -15.82
C ILE A 159 -8.06 -20.63 -14.82
N ALA A 160 -8.42 -21.51 -13.89
CA ALA A 160 -7.49 -22.11 -12.95
C ALA A 160 -6.33 -22.83 -13.66
N ASP A 161 -6.63 -23.62 -14.70
CA ASP A 161 -5.61 -24.30 -15.50
C ASP A 161 -4.64 -23.30 -16.18
N LYS A 162 -5.16 -22.21 -16.75
CA LYS A 162 -4.33 -21.12 -17.31
C LYS A 162 -3.45 -20.48 -16.24
N ILE A 163 -4.00 -20.17 -15.06
CA ILE A 163 -3.26 -19.58 -13.93
C ILE A 163 -2.12 -20.50 -13.50
N ILE A 164 -2.41 -21.77 -13.22
CA ILE A 164 -1.41 -22.74 -12.77
C ILE A 164 -0.31 -22.91 -13.82
N LYS A 165 -0.66 -22.99 -15.10
CA LYS A 165 0.34 -23.08 -16.19
C LYS A 165 1.22 -21.83 -16.26
N SER A 166 0.66 -20.64 -16.12
CA SER A 166 1.41 -19.38 -16.11
C SER A 166 2.34 -19.27 -14.91
N LEU A 167 1.87 -19.61 -13.71
CA LEU A 167 2.67 -19.65 -12.49
C LEU A 167 3.84 -20.63 -12.60
N ARG A 168 3.57 -21.86 -13.06
CA ARG A 168 4.62 -22.89 -13.26
C ARG A 168 5.66 -22.47 -14.29
N ARG A 169 5.25 -21.80 -15.37
CA ARG A 169 6.16 -21.23 -16.39
C ARG A 169 7.04 -20.11 -15.82
N ALA A 170 6.54 -19.34 -14.86
CA ALA A 170 7.33 -18.37 -14.10
C ALA A 170 8.24 -19.03 -13.02
N GLY A 171 8.20 -20.36 -12.91
CA GLY A 171 8.99 -21.14 -11.95
C GLY A 171 8.40 -21.12 -10.53
N LEU A 172 7.11 -20.88 -10.38
CA LEU A 172 6.40 -20.94 -9.10
C LEU A 172 5.75 -22.32 -8.91
N ARG A 173 5.78 -22.82 -7.67
CA ARG A 173 5.09 -24.06 -7.29
C ARG A 173 3.66 -23.71 -6.88
N ALA A 174 2.71 -24.03 -7.76
CA ALA A 174 1.29 -23.77 -7.57
C ALA A 174 0.49 -25.08 -7.49
N ASN A 175 -0.34 -25.17 -6.44
CA ASN A 175 -1.14 -26.33 -6.08
C ASN A 175 -2.62 -25.91 -5.99
N TRP A 176 -3.50 -26.76 -6.54
CA TRP A 176 -4.95 -26.55 -6.48
C TRP A 176 -5.64 -27.90 -6.54
N GLU A 177 -6.65 -28.09 -5.69
CA GLU A 177 -7.34 -29.37 -5.50
C GLU A 177 -8.44 -29.64 -6.55
N GLY A 178 -8.66 -28.71 -7.48
CA GLY A 178 -9.69 -28.84 -8.53
C GLY A 178 -11.08 -28.35 -8.13
N ASP A 179 -11.23 -27.80 -6.93
CA ASP A 179 -12.48 -27.18 -6.48
C ASP A 179 -12.46 -25.67 -6.72
N VAL A 180 -13.39 -25.17 -7.54
CA VAL A 180 -13.52 -23.75 -7.88
C VAL A 180 -13.92 -22.88 -6.68
N GLY A 181 -14.42 -23.48 -5.60
CA GLY A 181 -14.64 -22.81 -4.32
C GLY A 181 -13.39 -22.66 -3.46
N LYS A 182 -12.28 -23.31 -3.83
CA LYS A 182 -11.01 -23.27 -3.10
C LYS A 182 -9.98 -22.42 -3.82
N ARG A 183 -9.14 -21.73 -3.05
CA ARG A 183 -8.05 -20.87 -3.54
C ARG A 183 -6.94 -21.72 -4.18
N ILE A 184 -6.21 -21.13 -5.13
CA ILE A 184 -4.96 -21.72 -5.64
C ILE A 184 -3.85 -21.33 -4.66
N MET A 185 -3.08 -22.31 -4.17
CA MET A 185 -1.97 -22.07 -3.26
C MET A 185 -0.66 -21.98 -4.02
N VAL A 186 0.09 -20.91 -3.81
CA VAL A 186 1.49 -20.78 -4.25
C VAL A 186 2.39 -20.95 -3.04
N GLU A 187 3.30 -21.91 -3.12
CA GLU A 187 4.29 -22.10 -2.07
C GLU A 187 5.24 -20.89 -2.03
N CYS A 188 5.36 -20.29 -0.85
CA CYS A 188 6.18 -19.12 -0.59
C CYS A 188 6.89 -19.30 0.75
N ASP A 189 8.06 -19.94 0.71
CA ASP A 189 8.89 -20.18 1.90
C ASP A 189 9.47 -18.85 2.43
N GLU A 190 9.77 -17.91 1.52
CA GLU A 190 10.26 -16.58 1.87
C GLU A 190 9.75 -15.53 0.88
N TRP A 191 8.91 -14.62 1.37
CA TRP A 191 8.46 -13.48 0.58
C TRP A 191 9.61 -12.50 0.34
N ARG A 192 9.83 -12.16 -0.93
CA ARG A 192 10.83 -11.18 -1.36
C ARG A 192 10.22 -10.32 -2.45
N LYS A 193 10.07 -9.03 -2.16
CA LYS A 193 9.76 -7.97 -3.12
C LYS A 193 10.74 -6.83 -2.85
N ARG A 194 11.43 -6.35 -3.89
CA ARG A 194 12.36 -5.22 -3.75
C ARG A 194 11.58 -3.91 -3.79
N PHE A 195 11.98 -2.93 -2.99
CA PHE A 195 11.60 -1.52 -3.21
C PHE A 195 12.13 -1.07 -4.58
N ARG A 196 11.38 -0.20 -5.26
CA ARG A 196 11.86 0.42 -6.51
C ARG A 196 12.80 1.57 -6.10
N GLU A 197 13.88 1.76 -6.84
CA GLU A 197 14.97 2.68 -6.46
C GLU A 197 14.58 4.16 -6.47
N ASP A 198 13.40 4.52 -6.99
CA ASP A 198 13.08 5.91 -7.39
C ASP A 198 11.94 6.61 -6.61
N GLU A 199 11.28 5.98 -5.63
CA GLU A 199 9.98 6.52 -5.13
C GLU A 199 9.89 6.85 -3.62
N ASP A 200 10.88 6.50 -2.77
CA ASP A 200 10.61 6.46 -1.31
C ASP A 200 11.57 7.27 -0.39
N MET A 201 12.40 8.21 -0.88
CA MET A 201 13.32 8.96 0.00
C MET A 201 13.44 10.47 -0.25
N GLU A 202 12.74 11.07 -1.21
CA GLU A 202 12.85 12.54 -1.37
C GLU A 202 11.99 13.35 -0.37
N ASP A 203 10.98 12.75 0.26
CA ASP A 203 10.00 13.50 1.09
C ASP A 203 10.22 13.41 2.61
N ILE A 204 11.30 12.78 3.10
CA ILE A 204 11.54 12.61 4.55
C ILE A 204 12.27 13.83 5.17
N ALA A 205 12.87 14.68 4.36
CA ALA A 205 13.62 15.84 4.82
C ALA A 205 13.04 17.12 4.21
N ASP A 206 11.91 17.62 4.72
CA ASP A 206 11.61 19.07 4.72
C ASP A 206 10.27 19.51 5.38
N ASP A 207 9.56 18.68 6.16
CA ASP A 207 8.28 19.10 6.79
C ASP A 207 8.36 19.43 8.29
N ASP A 208 9.46 20.06 8.72
CA ASP A 208 9.60 20.61 10.09
C ASP A 208 10.19 22.03 10.04
N PHE A 209 9.41 22.97 9.52
CA PHE A 209 9.58 24.40 9.83
C PHE A 209 8.23 25.08 10.06
N ASP A 210 7.58 24.68 11.14
CA ASP A 210 6.51 25.46 11.76
C ASP A 210 7.15 26.70 12.40
N THR A 211 7.26 27.80 11.65
CA THR A 211 7.48 29.12 12.26
C THR A 211 6.17 29.69 12.74
N ASP A 212 5.92 29.44 14.02
CA ASP A 212 5.11 30.29 14.86
C ASP A 212 5.77 31.69 14.91
N SER A 213 5.40 32.59 14.00
CA SER A 213 5.70 34.01 14.13
C SER A 213 4.49 34.72 14.72
N VAL A 214 4.51 34.82 16.05
CA VAL A 214 3.86 35.87 16.82
C VAL A 214 4.25 37.24 16.25
N SER A 215 3.26 38.07 15.94
CA SER A 215 3.43 39.53 15.92
C SER A 215 2.27 40.16 16.67
N ASP A 216 2.49 40.33 17.97
CA ASP A 216 1.97 41.47 18.71
C ASP A 216 2.49 42.74 18.02
N ASP A 217 1.59 43.57 17.51
CA ASP A 217 1.87 45.00 17.35
C ASP A 217 0.60 45.78 17.70
N ASN A 218 0.52 46.09 18.99
CA ASN A 218 -0.27 47.17 19.55
C ASN A 218 0.55 48.46 19.43
N GLU A 219 0.18 49.38 18.54
CA GLU A 219 0.27 50.80 18.87
C GLU A 219 -0.79 51.64 18.16
N SER A 220 -1.40 52.53 18.96
CA SER A 220 -2.54 53.38 18.66
C SER A 220 -2.16 54.67 17.93
N SER A 221 -3.19 55.22 17.27
CA SER A 221 -3.51 56.66 17.08
C SER A 221 -3.23 57.27 15.70
N PRO A 222 -3.82 58.41 15.35
CA PRO A 222 -5.24 58.59 15.00
C PRO A 222 -5.41 59.33 13.65
N GLU A 223 -6.62 59.33 13.09
CA GLU A 223 -6.99 60.14 11.91
C GLU A 223 -6.82 61.65 12.16
N PRO A 224 -6.56 62.45 11.10
CA PRO A 224 -7.67 63.26 10.59
C PRO A 224 -7.72 63.49 9.07
N ASP A 225 -8.96 63.59 8.58
CA ASP A 225 -9.51 64.40 7.49
C ASP A 225 -8.57 65.10 6.49
N THR A 226 -8.79 64.83 5.19
CA THR A 226 -9.15 65.90 4.23
C THR A 226 -9.71 65.31 2.93
N GLN A 227 -11.00 65.55 2.69
CA GLN A 227 -11.61 65.48 1.36
C GLN A 227 -11.38 66.79 0.59
N SER A 228 -11.49 66.66 -0.73
CA SER A 228 -11.63 67.67 -1.78
C SER A 228 -10.34 68.24 -2.38
N ASP A 229 -9.99 67.74 -3.57
CA ASP A 229 -9.91 68.67 -4.71
C ASP A 229 -10.32 67.98 -6.02
N LEU A 230 -11.07 68.73 -6.81
CA LEU A 230 -11.74 68.35 -8.04
C LEU A 230 -10.78 68.56 -9.22
N THR A 231 -10.76 67.59 -10.13
CA THR A 231 -10.24 67.76 -11.49
C THR A 231 -11.16 68.69 -12.29
N LEU A 232 -10.63 69.77 -12.85
CA LEU A 232 -11.16 70.41 -14.06
C LEU A 232 -10.00 70.93 -14.93
N ASP A 233 -9.79 70.21 -16.03
CA ASP A 233 -9.54 70.64 -17.41
C ASP A 233 -8.48 71.69 -17.76
N GLY A 234 -7.73 71.36 -18.81
CA GLY A 234 -6.77 72.24 -19.47
C GLY A 234 -7.38 73.10 -20.59
N GLU A 235 -6.45 73.53 -21.45
CA GLU A 235 -6.57 74.35 -22.66
C GLU A 235 -6.45 75.88 -22.47
N GLY A 236 -5.42 76.45 -23.09
CA GLY A 236 -5.25 77.89 -23.31
C GLY A 236 -3.82 78.39 -23.18
#